data_AF-A0A2J6P5Q2-F1
#
_entry.id   AF-A0A2J6P5Q2-F1
#
_cell.length_a   1.000
_cell.length_b   1.000
_cell.length_c   1.000
_cell.angle_alpha   90.00
_cell.angle_beta   90.00
_cell.angle_gamma   90.00
#
_symmetry.space_group_name_H-M   'P 1'
#
loop_
_entity.id
_entity.type
_entity.pdbx_description
1 polymer ?
#
loop_
_entity_poly.entity_id
_entity_poly.type
_entity_poly.pdbx_seq_one_letter_code
_entity_poly.pdbx_strand_id
1 'polypeptide(L)'
;MYCSNCGSKLESDTKFCGYCGTPVNNNDNSNQQYQENNYHTQPQNNNYVKNQKNPWELFLDGWKHIFNYQGVTSRRGFWWFMLIQAGASFVLGLLAILISGQNSFLGQLVLTIVYLPIISAGSRRMRDANKSIWWAIVPFGLAWFFQPFMVGYYLSGVMQIVVTPLSIVFIVFACFETKDNSDRERIN
;
A
#
# COMPACT_ATOMS: atom_id res chain seq x y z
N MET A 1 -7.75 -32.87 43.10
CA MET A 1 -7.37 -33.12 41.68
C MET A 1 -5.91 -33.57 41.62
N TYR A 2 -5.50 -34.29 40.57
CA TYR A 2 -4.10 -34.72 40.37
C TYR A 2 -3.53 -34.01 39.13
N CYS A 3 -2.23 -33.71 39.14
CA CYS A 3 -1.58 -33.05 38.01
C CYS A 3 -1.53 -33.97 36.79
N SER A 4 -1.96 -33.46 35.62
CA SER A 4 -1.98 -34.20 34.35
C SER A 4 -0.59 -34.60 33.82
N ASN A 5 0.47 -33.96 34.32
CA ASN A 5 1.84 -34.18 33.87
C ASN A 5 2.64 -35.09 34.82
N CYS A 6 2.60 -34.84 36.14
CA CYS A 6 3.40 -35.58 37.11
C CYS A 6 2.60 -36.47 38.08
N GLY A 7 1.27 -36.41 38.04
CA GLY A 7 0.41 -37.24 38.90
C GLY A 7 0.38 -36.87 40.39
N SER A 8 1.04 -35.79 40.82
CA SER A 8 1.00 -35.37 42.23
C SER A 8 -0.37 -34.82 42.61
N LYS A 9 -0.79 -35.01 43.87
CA LYS A 9 -2.05 -34.45 44.40
C LYS A 9 -1.95 -32.93 44.48
N LEU A 10 -2.93 -32.23 43.92
CA LEU A 10 -3.00 -30.76 43.88
C LEU A 10 -4.03 -30.25 44.89
N GLU A 11 -3.67 -29.16 45.57
CA GLU A 11 -4.56 -28.39 46.45
C GLU A 11 -5.51 -27.50 45.63
N SER A 12 -6.72 -27.30 46.17
CA SER A 12 -7.92 -26.85 45.45
C SER A 12 -7.93 -25.39 44.97
N ASP A 13 -6.81 -24.66 45.04
CA ASP A 13 -6.69 -23.29 44.51
C ASP A 13 -5.27 -22.96 43.99
N THR A 14 -4.51 -23.99 43.59
CA THR A 14 -3.15 -23.79 43.08
C THR A 14 -3.17 -23.52 41.57
N LYS A 15 -2.60 -22.38 41.14
CA LYS A 15 -2.48 -22.01 39.71
C LYS A 15 -1.40 -22.82 38.96
N PHE A 16 -0.46 -23.40 39.69
CA PHE A 16 0.65 -24.18 39.17
C PHE A 16 0.96 -25.37 40.08
N CYS A 17 1.41 -26.48 39.51
CA CYS A 17 1.87 -27.62 40.27
C CYS A 17 3.23 -27.33 40.95
N GLY A 18 3.29 -27.41 42.27
CA GLY A 18 4.51 -27.15 43.04
C GLY A 18 5.66 -28.14 42.81
N TYR A 19 5.41 -29.29 42.18
CA TYR A 19 6.44 -30.31 41.93
C TYR A 19 7.03 -30.25 40.52
N CYS A 20 6.22 -30.01 39.48
CA CYS A 20 6.66 -30.01 38.09
C CYS A 20 6.53 -28.66 37.37
N GLY A 21 5.92 -27.65 38.01
CA GLY A 21 5.72 -26.31 37.45
C GLY A 21 4.63 -26.19 36.39
N THR A 22 3.93 -27.28 36.04
CA THR A 22 2.87 -27.25 35.02
C THR A 22 1.67 -26.41 35.50
N PRO A 23 1.16 -25.45 34.71
CA PRO A 23 -0.04 -24.69 35.07
C PRO A 23 -1.26 -25.60 35.24
N VAL A 24 -2.06 -25.33 36.26
CA VAL A 24 -3.29 -26.06 36.57
C VAL A 24 -4.45 -25.10 36.31
N ASN A 25 -5.27 -25.41 35.30
CA ASN A 25 -6.38 -24.55 34.91
C ASN A 25 -7.59 -24.86 35.78
N ASN A 26 -7.68 -24.19 36.94
CA ASN A 26 -8.86 -24.25 37.82
C ASN A 26 -9.97 -23.41 37.19
N ASN A 27 -10.80 -24.01 36.35
CA ASN A 27 -11.96 -23.35 35.78
C ASN A 27 -13.12 -23.35 36.77
N ASP A 28 -13.07 -22.47 37.77
CA ASP A 28 -14.24 -22.11 38.57
C ASP A 28 -14.55 -20.61 38.37
N ASN A 29 -15.76 -20.36 37.85
CA ASN A 29 -16.50 -19.10 37.77
C ASN A 29 -16.14 -18.10 36.66
N SER A 30 -16.80 -18.30 35.52
CA SER A 30 -17.16 -17.31 34.52
C SER A 30 -17.93 -16.12 35.13
N ASN A 31 -17.31 -14.93 35.14
CA ASN A 31 -17.85 -13.68 34.56
C ASN A 31 -17.10 -12.46 35.13
N GLN A 32 -16.13 -11.93 34.37
CA GLN A 32 -15.87 -10.49 34.33
C GLN A 32 -15.55 -10.09 32.89
N GLN A 33 -16.52 -9.47 32.24
CA GLN A 33 -16.34 -8.72 31.01
C GLN A 33 -15.63 -7.40 31.35
N TYR A 34 -14.48 -7.16 30.74
CA TYR A 34 -13.99 -5.82 30.47
C TYR A 34 -13.55 -5.79 29.00
N GLN A 35 -14.21 -4.91 28.22
CA GLN A 35 -13.87 -4.63 26.83
C GLN A 35 -12.67 -3.69 26.79
N GLU A 36 -11.61 -4.08 26.09
CA GLU A 36 -10.50 -3.20 25.75
C GLU A 36 -10.39 -3.12 24.22
N ASN A 37 -10.86 -2.01 23.66
CA ASN A 37 -10.68 -1.67 22.26
C ASN A 37 -9.25 -1.19 22.07
N ASN A 38 -8.37 -2.08 21.63
CA ASN A 38 -7.03 -1.71 21.20
C ASN A 38 -6.78 -2.16 19.76
N TYR A 39 -6.31 -1.17 19.01
CA TYR A 39 -5.75 -1.26 17.68
C TYR A 39 -4.82 -2.46 17.57
N HIS A 40 -5.05 -3.23 16.52
CA HIS A 40 -4.57 -4.58 16.40
C HIS A 40 -3.07 -4.53 16.12
N THR A 41 -2.29 -4.91 17.12
CA THR A 41 -0.89 -5.31 16.92
C THR A 41 -0.88 -6.83 17.05
N GLN A 42 -0.76 -7.55 15.94
CA GLN A 42 -0.63 -9.00 15.97
C GLN A 42 0.85 -9.40 15.92
N PRO A 43 1.32 -10.28 16.82
CA PRO A 43 2.53 -11.05 16.59
C PRO A 43 2.15 -12.24 15.70
N GLN A 44 2.88 -12.48 14.60
CA GLN A 44 2.61 -13.63 13.73
C GLN A 44 3.89 -14.42 13.47
N ASN A 45 3.93 -15.59 14.12
CA ASN A 45 4.84 -16.70 13.94
C ASN A 45 4.64 -17.36 12.56
N ASN A 46 5.68 -18.05 12.09
CA ASN A 46 5.92 -18.47 10.71
C ASN A 46 4.87 -19.44 10.16
N ASN A 47 3.96 -18.91 9.35
CA ASN A 47 3.37 -19.52 8.15
C ASN A 47 2.83 -18.36 7.34
N TYR A 48 3.49 -18.00 6.23
CA TYR A 48 3.10 -16.87 5.39
C TYR A 48 1.79 -17.15 4.65
N VAL A 49 0.67 -17.13 5.37
CA VAL A 49 -0.64 -16.86 4.78
C VAL A 49 -0.57 -15.42 4.32
N LYS A 50 -0.35 -15.21 3.01
CA LYS A 50 -0.39 -13.89 2.39
C LYS A 50 -1.83 -13.36 2.54
N ASN A 51 -2.09 -12.68 3.65
CA ASN A 51 -3.37 -12.02 3.88
C ASN A 51 -3.52 -10.96 2.77
N GLN A 52 -4.49 -11.17 1.89
CA GLN A 52 -4.65 -10.34 0.72
C GLN A 52 -5.24 -9.01 1.17
N LYS A 53 -4.40 -7.97 1.28
CA LYS A 53 -4.90 -6.62 1.60
C LYS A 53 -6.03 -6.22 0.65
N ASN A 54 -7.02 -5.54 1.21
CA ASN A 54 -8.14 -5.00 0.43
C ASN A 54 -7.64 -3.94 -0.56
N PRO A 55 -8.29 -3.74 -1.72
CA PRO A 55 -7.90 -2.71 -2.69
C PRO A 55 -7.76 -1.31 -2.07
N TRP A 56 -8.65 -0.96 -1.14
CA TRP A 56 -8.60 0.30 -0.41
C TRP A 56 -7.40 0.40 0.54
N GLU A 57 -7.04 -0.69 1.23
CA GLU A 57 -5.86 -0.71 2.10
C GLU A 57 -4.58 -0.54 1.30
N LEU A 58 -4.51 -1.15 0.11
CA LEU A 58 -3.39 -0.98 -0.82
C LEU A 58 -3.26 0.48 -1.28
N PHE A 59 -4.39 1.16 -1.48
CA PHE A 59 -4.41 2.58 -1.81
C PHE A 59 -3.84 3.43 -0.67
N LEU A 60 -4.35 3.26 0.55
CA LEU A 60 -3.88 3.98 1.73
C LEU A 60 -2.40 3.71 2.03
N ASP A 61 -1.95 2.47 1.84
CA ASP A 61 -0.55 2.07 2.02
C ASP A 61 0.39 2.79 1.03
N GLY A 62 -0.07 2.96 -0.22
CA GLY A 62 0.63 3.75 -1.24
C GLY A 62 0.81 5.21 -0.82
N TRP A 63 -0.25 5.84 -0.31
CA TRP A 63 -0.22 7.21 0.19
C TRP A 63 0.62 7.36 1.45
N LYS A 64 0.52 6.43 2.41
CA LYS A 64 1.32 6.46 3.65
C LYS A 64 2.81 6.42 3.36
N HIS A 65 3.21 5.64 2.37
CA HIS A 65 4.61 5.49 2.01
C HIS A 65 5.07 6.46 0.94
N ILE A 66 4.34 7.51 0.57
CA ILE A 66 4.61 8.32 -0.64
C ILE A 66 6.07 8.75 -0.84
N PHE A 67 6.82 9.08 0.24
CA PHE A 67 8.22 9.49 0.18
C PHE A 67 9.24 8.35 0.37
N ASN A 68 8.79 7.13 0.67
CA ASN A 68 9.67 5.96 0.73
C ASN A 68 9.95 5.47 -0.68
N TYR A 69 11.10 5.84 -1.23
CA TYR A 69 11.51 5.39 -2.55
C TYR A 69 12.23 4.06 -2.53
N GLN A 70 12.60 3.46 -1.39
CA GLN A 70 13.49 2.28 -1.35
C GLN A 70 12.77 0.94 -1.57
N GLY A 71 11.52 0.83 -1.11
CA GLY A 71 10.75 -0.42 -1.19
C GLY A 71 10.34 -0.86 -2.60
N VAL A 72 9.76 -2.06 -2.68
CA VAL A 72 9.15 -2.64 -3.89
C VAL A 72 7.65 -2.86 -3.67
N THR A 73 6.87 -2.77 -4.74
CA THR A 73 5.40 -2.95 -4.68
C THR A 73 5.00 -4.09 -5.59
N SER A 74 4.17 -5.00 -5.06
CA SER A 74 3.67 -6.14 -5.84
C SER A 74 2.80 -5.69 -7.03
N ARG A 75 2.72 -6.52 -8.09
CA ARG A 75 1.89 -6.23 -9.27
C ARG A 75 0.44 -5.90 -8.92
N ARG A 76 -0.19 -6.75 -8.11
CA ARG A 76 -1.58 -6.55 -7.68
C ARG A 76 -1.73 -5.25 -6.89
N GLY A 77 -0.81 -4.96 -5.97
CA GLY A 77 -0.84 -3.71 -5.19
C GLY A 77 -0.71 -2.48 -6.09
N PHE A 78 0.23 -2.51 -7.03
CA PHE A 78 0.45 -1.43 -7.99
C PHE A 78 -0.79 -1.16 -8.87
N TRP A 79 -1.38 -2.20 -9.47
CA TRP A 79 -2.53 -2.02 -10.36
C TRP A 79 -3.79 -1.54 -9.64
N TRP A 80 -4.08 -2.06 -8.44
CA TRP A 80 -5.20 -1.56 -7.64
C TRP A 80 -4.99 -0.11 -7.22
N PHE A 81 -3.78 0.24 -6.78
CA PHE A 81 -3.42 1.62 -6.48
C PHE A 81 -3.61 2.53 -7.71
N MET A 82 -3.08 2.15 -8.87
CA MET A 82 -3.19 2.94 -10.11
C MET A 82 -4.65 3.11 -10.56
N LEU A 83 -5.48 2.07 -10.46
CA LEU A 83 -6.89 2.15 -10.83
C LEU A 83 -7.68 3.10 -9.92
N ILE A 84 -7.52 2.97 -8.60
CA ILE A 84 -8.19 3.85 -7.63
C ILE A 84 -7.70 5.28 -7.79
N GLN A 85 -6.39 5.46 -7.96
CA GLN A 85 -5.77 6.77 -8.16
C GLN A 85 -6.24 7.44 -9.46
N ALA A 86 -6.36 6.69 -10.55
CA ALA A 86 -6.89 7.19 -11.82
C ALA A 86 -8.37 7.59 -11.70
N GLY A 87 -9.19 6.76 -11.05
CA GLY A 87 -10.59 7.08 -10.77
C GLY A 87 -10.75 8.34 -9.92
N ALA A 88 -9.98 8.45 -8.83
CA ALA A 88 -9.97 9.63 -7.98
C ALA A 88 -9.54 10.90 -8.74
N SER A 89 -8.50 10.79 -9.58
CA SER A 89 -8.01 11.90 -10.40
C SER A 89 -9.04 12.36 -11.44
N PHE A 90 -9.78 11.42 -12.05
CA PHE A 90 -10.85 11.73 -12.99
C PHE A 90 -12.00 12.48 -12.31
N VAL A 91 -12.47 12.00 -11.17
CA VAL A 91 -13.55 12.65 -10.39
C VAL A 91 -13.11 14.04 -9.92
N LEU A 92 -11.90 14.16 -9.36
CA LEU A 92 -11.36 15.46 -8.93
C LEU A 92 -11.18 16.43 -10.09
N GLY A 93 -10.75 15.95 -11.26
CA GLY A 93 -10.62 16.77 -12.48
C GLY A 93 -11.95 17.34 -12.94
N LEU A 94 -13.01 16.51 -12.98
CA LEU A 94 -14.36 16.97 -13.33
C LEU A 94 -14.88 18.01 -12.33
N LEU A 95 -14.72 17.75 -11.03
CA LEU A 95 -15.14 18.68 -9.99
C LEU A 95 -14.37 20.01 -10.06
N ALA A 96 -13.06 19.98 -10.33
CA ALA A 96 -12.25 21.18 -10.49
C ALA A 96 -12.76 22.05 -11.66
N ILE A 97 -13.10 21.43 -12.80
CA ILE A 97 -13.65 22.14 -13.96
C ILE A 97 -15.03 22.73 -13.64
N LEU A 98 -15.89 22.01 -12.93
CA LEU A 98 -17.25 22.47 -12.60
C LEU A 98 -17.26 23.66 -11.62
N ILE A 99 -16.38 23.64 -10.61
CA ILE A 99 -16.37 24.66 -9.56
C ILE A 99 -15.54 25.87 -9.97
N SER A 100 -14.35 25.64 -10.53
CA SER A 100 -13.35 26.68 -10.73
C SER A 100 -13.17 27.06 -12.20
N GLY A 101 -13.61 26.23 -13.15
CA GLY A 101 -13.34 26.37 -14.59
C GLY A 101 -12.08 25.63 -15.03
N GLN A 102 -11.79 25.62 -16.35
CA GLN A 102 -10.65 24.88 -16.91
C GLN A 102 -9.28 25.49 -16.58
N ASN A 103 -9.21 26.79 -16.34
CA ASN A 103 -7.93 27.53 -16.26
C ASN A 103 -7.59 27.98 -14.83
N SER A 104 -8.12 27.30 -13.82
CA SER A 104 -7.96 27.70 -12.42
C SER A 104 -6.63 27.19 -11.87
N PHE A 105 -5.78 28.11 -11.43
CA PHE A 105 -4.50 27.79 -10.82
C PHE A 105 -4.65 26.90 -9.57
N LEU A 106 -5.66 27.16 -8.73
CA LEU A 106 -5.96 26.35 -7.54
C LEU A 106 -6.32 24.91 -7.89
N GLY A 107 -7.17 24.71 -8.91
CA GLY A 107 -7.54 23.37 -9.39
C GLY A 107 -6.32 22.60 -9.90
N GLN A 108 -5.44 23.28 -10.63
CA GLN A 108 -4.18 22.70 -11.11
C GLN A 108 -3.23 22.30 -9.97
N LEU A 109 -3.15 23.10 -8.91
CA LEU A 109 -2.32 22.80 -7.74
C LEU A 109 -2.82 21.54 -7.01
N VAL A 110 -4.14 21.44 -6.81
CA VAL A 110 -4.76 20.24 -6.20
C VAL A 110 -4.48 18.99 -7.05
N LEU A 111 -4.65 19.06 -8.36
CA LEU A 111 -4.35 17.94 -9.27
C LEU A 111 -2.87 17.55 -9.26
N THR A 112 -1.97 18.50 -9.04
CA THR A 112 -0.52 18.24 -8.95
C THR A 112 -0.16 17.40 -7.72
N ILE A 113 -0.76 17.69 -6.56
CA ILE A 113 -0.53 16.91 -5.33
C ILE A 113 -0.95 15.46 -5.53
N VAL A 114 -2.07 15.25 -6.22
CA VAL A 114 -2.66 13.94 -6.54
C VAL A 114 -1.80 13.16 -7.55
N TYR A 115 -0.88 13.83 -8.27
CA TYR A 115 0.00 13.20 -9.25
C TYR A 115 1.28 12.61 -8.63
N LEU A 116 1.78 13.16 -7.52
CA LEU A 116 2.99 12.69 -6.83
C LEU A 116 2.97 11.20 -6.45
N PRO A 117 1.86 10.64 -5.92
CA PRO A 117 1.77 9.23 -5.59
C PRO A 117 1.96 8.29 -6.79
N ILE A 118 1.63 8.73 -8.01
CA ILE A 118 1.78 7.93 -9.23
C ILE A 118 3.27 7.72 -9.54
N ILE A 119 4.07 8.79 -9.41
CA ILE A 119 5.51 8.75 -9.65
C ILE A 119 6.21 7.87 -8.60
N SER A 120 5.83 8.00 -7.33
CA SER A 120 6.42 7.19 -6.26
C SER A 120 6.07 5.71 -6.41
N ALA A 121 4.81 5.36 -6.63
CA ALA A 121 4.40 3.97 -6.86
C ALA A 121 5.02 3.38 -8.14
N GLY A 122 5.08 4.17 -9.22
CA GLY A 122 5.75 3.80 -10.47
C GLY A 122 7.24 3.49 -10.27
N SER A 123 7.94 4.32 -9.50
CA SER A 123 9.37 4.12 -9.20
C SER A 123 9.64 2.79 -8.49
N ARG A 124 8.80 2.41 -7.51
CA ARG A 124 8.91 1.13 -6.79
C ARG A 124 8.66 -0.05 -7.70
N ARG A 125 7.67 0.07 -8.58
CA ARG A 125 7.32 -0.99 -9.54
C ARG A 125 8.43 -1.20 -10.58
N MET A 126 9.04 -0.12 -11.08
CA MET A 126 10.18 -0.25 -12.00
C MET A 126 11.36 -0.97 -11.35
N ARG A 127 11.61 -0.70 -10.07
CA ARG A 127 12.64 -1.42 -9.33
C ARG A 127 12.29 -2.89 -9.15
N ASP A 128 11.01 -3.21 -8.97
CA ASP A 128 10.55 -4.60 -8.86
C ASP A 128 10.73 -5.38 -10.19
N ALA A 129 10.56 -4.70 -11.33
CA ALA A 129 10.84 -5.23 -12.67
C ALA A 129 12.34 -5.23 -13.06
N ASN A 130 13.24 -4.88 -12.13
CA ASN A 130 14.68 -4.70 -12.34
C ASN A 130 14.99 -3.77 -13.54
N LYS A 131 14.36 -2.60 -13.54
CA LYS A 131 14.55 -1.54 -14.53
C LYS A 131 14.89 -0.24 -13.82
N SER A 132 15.50 0.70 -14.54
CA SER A 132 15.83 2.01 -13.97
C SER A 132 14.58 2.78 -13.57
N ILE A 133 14.69 3.52 -12.46
CA ILE A 133 13.60 4.34 -11.89
C ILE A 133 13.15 5.43 -12.89
N TRP A 134 14.07 5.87 -13.75
CA TRP A 134 13.82 6.88 -14.79
C TRP A 134 12.68 6.51 -15.74
N TRP A 135 12.45 5.22 -15.98
CA TRP A 135 11.32 4.77 -16.79
C TRP A 135 9.95 5.11 -16.18
N ALA A 136 9.87 5.40 -14.87
CA ALA A 136 8.67 5.96 -14.25
C ALA A 136 8.70 7.49 -14.25
N ILE A 137 9.82 8.10 -13.82
CA ILE A 137 9.91 9.56 -13.62
C ILE A 137 9.75 10.32 -14.93
N VAL A 138 10.41 9.90 -16.00
CA VAL A 138 10.42 10.62 -17.28
C VAL A 138 9.02 10.70 -17.91
N PRO A 139 8.28 9.60 -18.15
CA PRO A 139 6.97 9.70 -18.81
C PRO A 139 5.94 10.45 -17.95
N PHE A 140 5.89 10.21 -16.64
CA PHE A 140 4.93 10.89 -15.77
C PHE A 140 5.32 12.36 -15.53
N GLY A 141 6.61 12.66 -15.33
CA GLY A 141 7.08 14.03 -15.17
C GLY A 141 6.85 14.88 -16.42
N LEU A 142 7.15 14.34 -17.61
CA LEU A 142 6.87 15.03 -18.87
C LEU A 142 5.36 15.19 -19.11
N ALA A 143 4.55 14.16 -18.84
CA ALA A 143 3.10 14.24 -18.98
C ALA A 143 2.47 15.31 -18.07
N TRP A 144 2.99 15.47 -16.84
CA TRP A 144 2.55 16.53 -15.93
C TRP A 144 2.99 17.93 -16.43
N PHE A 145 4.24 18.06 -16.85
CA PHE A 145 4.78 19.35 -17.33
C PHE A 145 4.07 19.85 -18.58
N PHE A 146 3.75 18.96 -19.52
CA PHE A 146 3.07 19.31 -20.78
C PHE A 146 1.55 19.39 -20.65
N GLN A 147 1.01 19.59 -19.45
CA GLN A 147 -0.43 19.82 -19.32
C GLN A 147 -0.87 21.12 -20.04
N PRO A 148 -2.13 21.19 -20.53
CA PRO A 148 -2.64 22.34 -21.28
C PRO A 148 -2.54 23.65 -20.51
N PHE A 149 -2.65 23.61 -19.18
CA PHE A 149 -2.52 24.78 -18.32
C PHE A 149 -1.14 25.45 -18.42
N MET A 150 -0.06 24.66 -18.52
CA MET A 150 1.32 25.18 -18.52
C MET A 150 1.78 25.63 -19.90
N VAL A 151 1.39 24.91 -20.94
CA VAL A 151 2.01 25.01 -22.27
C VAL A 151 1.00 25.39 -23.37
N GLY A 152 -0.30 25.42 -23.03
CA GLY A 152 -1.39 25.67 -23.97
C GLY A 152 -1.86 24.40 -24.69
N TYR A 153 -3.11 24.41 -25.15
CA TYR A 153 -3.78 23.22 -25.72
C TYR A 153 -3.07 22.62 -26.94
N TYR A 154 -2.63 23.45 -27.90
CA TYR A 154 -2.00 22.97 -29.12
C TYR A 154 -0.67 22.26 -28.84
N LEU A 155 0.23 22.93 -28.11
CA LEU A 155 1.56 22.41 -27.82
C LEU A 155 1.48 21.22 -26.83
N SER A 156 0.56 21.27 -25.86
CA SER A 156 0.25 20.11 -25.00
C SER A 156 -0.16 18.88 -25.82
N GLY A 157 -1.08 19.03 -26.77
CA GLY A 157 -1.52 17.93 -27.63
C GLY A 157 -0.37 17.30 -28.43
N VAL A 158 0.47 18.12 -29.07
CA VAL A 158 1.63 17.63 -29.85
C VAL A 158 2.63 16.92 -28.96
N MET A 159 2.97 17.50 -27.80
CA MET A 159 3.95 16.90 -26.88
C MET A 159 3.41 15.62 -26.23
N GLN A 160 2.12 15.55 -25.94
CA GLN A 160 1.50 14.35 -25.36
C GLN A 160 1.52 13.17 -26.33
N ILE A 161 1.41 13.40 -27.64
CA ILE A 161 1.59 12.35 -28.66
C ILE A 161 2.99 11.73 -28.56
N VAL A 162 4.02 12.53 -28.28
CA VAL A 162 5.40 12.07 -28.10
C VAL A 162 5.62 11.38 -26.74
N VAL A 163 4.93 11.82 -25.69
CA VAL A 163 5.05 11.21 -24.34
C VAL A 163 4.29 9.88 -24.24
N THR A 164 3.20 9.72 -24.99
CA THR A 164 2.36 8.51 -24.99
C THR A 164 3.13 7.20 -25.30
N PRO A 165 4.01 7.10 -26.30
CA PRO A 165 4.79 5.87 -26.50
C PRO A 165 5.70 5.56 -25.30
N LEU A 166 6.25 6.57 -24.62
CA LEU A 166 7.06 6.35 -23.41
C LEU A 166 6.21 5.80 -22.26
N SER A 167 4.97 6.28 -22.10
CA SER A 167 4.06 5.74 -21.09
C SER A 167 3.59 4.32 -21.42
N ILE A 168 3.40 3.99 -22.69
CA ILE A 168 3.10 2.61 -23.13
C ILE A 168 4.27 1.68 -22.79
N VAL A 169 5.51 2.08 -23.07
CA VAL A 169 6.70 1.29 -22.71
C VAL A 169 6.78 1.09 -21.18
N PHE A 170 6.50 2.14 -20.40
CA PHE A 170 6.39 2.02 -18.95
C PHE A 170 5.33 1.00 -18.53
N ILE A 171 4.12 1.03 -19.12
CA ILE A 171 3.04 0.09 -18.81
C ILE A 171 3.46 -1.35 -19.14
N VAL A 172 4.09 -1.56 -20.30
CA VAL A 172 4.62 -2.89 -20.69
C VAL A 172 5.63 -3.40 -19.66
N PHE A 173 6.57 -2.55 -19.23
CA PHE A 173 7.51 -2.93 -18.18
C PHE A 173 6.84 -3.14 -16.82
N ALA A 174 5.80 -2.37 -16.50
CA ALA A 174 5.02 -2.55 -15.28
C ALA A 174 4.24 -3.88 -15.27
N CYS A 175 3.96 -4.48 -16.43
CA CYS A 175 3.37 -5.82 -16.55
C CYS A 175 4.37 -6.96 -16.34
N PHE A 176 5.68 -6.74 -16.53
CA PHE A 176 6.68 -7.81 -16.51
C PHE A 176 6.85 -8.54 -15.18
N GLU A 177 7.42 -9.74 -15.30
CA GLU A 177 7.97 -10.60 -14.26
C GLU A 177 8.39 -9.87 -12.98
N THR A 178 7.90 -10.16 -11.76
CA THR A 178 8.70 -9.79 -10.58
C THR A 178 9.96 -10.64 -10.61
N LYS A 179 11.14 -10.03 -10.76
CA LYS A 179 12.40 -10.75 -10.54
C LYS A 179 12.59 -10.92 -9.04
N ASP A 180 13.30 -11.97 -8.64
CA ASP A 180 13.60 -12.19 -7.23
C ASP A 180 14.32 -10.96 -6.66
N ASN A 181 13.71 -10.37 -5.63
CA ASN A 181 14.14 -9.16 -4.94
C ASN A 181 14.13 -9.46 -3.44
N SER A 182 14.78 -10.55 -3.03
CA SER A 182 14.90 -11.01 -1.63
C SER A 182 15.40 -9.93 -0.67
N ASP A 183 16.18 -8.97 -1.18
CA ASP A 183 16.90 -7.99 -0.36
C ASP A 183 16.11 -6.70 -0.11
N ARG A 184 14.88 -6.58 -0.65
CA ARG A 184 14.10 -5.33 -0.60
C ARG A 184 12.76 -5.49 0.11
N GLU A 185 12.45 -4.52 0.96
CA GLU A 185 11.18 -4.47 1.70
C GLU A 185 9.99 -4.33 0.73
N ARG A 186 9.01 -5.22 0.91
CA ARG A 186 7.76 -5.26 0.15
C ARG A 186 6.71 -4.38 0.83
N ILE A 187 6.32 -3.29 0.15
CA ILE A 187 5.26 -2.38 0.56
C ILE A 187 3.99 -2.80 -0.16
N ASN A 188 3.23 -3.72 0.45
CA ASN A 188 1.93 -4.18 -0.01
C ASN A 188 1.20 -4.95 1.08
#